data_AF-A0AB35RQE1-F1
#
_entry.id   AF-A0AB35RQE1-F1
#
_cell.length_a   1.000
_cell.length_b   1.000
_cell.length_c   1.000
_cell.angle_alpha   90.00
_cell.angle_beta   90.00
_cell.angle_gamma   90.00
#
_symmetry.space_group_name_H-M   'P 1'
#
loop_
_entity.id
_entity.type
_entity.pdbx_description
1 polymer ?
#
loop_
_entity_poly.entity_id
_entity_poly.type
_entity_poly.pdbx_seq_one_letter_code
_entity_poly.pdbx_strand_id
1 'polypeptide(L)'
;MKKNKLIKISALIMSLIANFSAIASGHNTFRNISSVDELLALPKSELCYNGGPTSDDIMLILLNETLTLPMYQNDPAIARMMINKQSISIKTRIREKCSLTPNTFTRKLTKEMLHNESETCKQGAPTEDEIKVYIKESKDTNIDIDKQLRAIPYEHRLMMEEGAKLKGLTLREMFIEDVARKASQGWEKACANKSHSQNKTKKRTNGSYELTTPVNIEEEYRITDTKLNDTWKALPSETRKALLPSQREWIKQKTICDQNIQCLTDMTKKRINELKVKNKSAE
;
A
#
# COMPACT_ATOMS: atom_id res chain seq x y z
N MET A 1 -13.99 -44.99 32.57
CA MET A 1 -12.86 -44.09 32.93
C MET A 1 -11.58 -44.73 32.40
N LYS A 2 -10.98 -44.24 31.30
CA LYS A 2 -9.94 -43.18 31.19
C LYS A 2 -8.70 -43.38 32.09
N LYS A 3 -7.55 -43.71 31.47
CA LYS A 3 -6.30 -42.90 31.38
C LYS A 3 -5.30 -43.64 30.48
N ASN A 4 -5.06 -43.13 29.27
CA ASN A 4 -3.94 -42.25 28.87
C ASN A 4 -2.74 -43.05 28.32
N LYS A 5 -2.76 -43.31 26.99
CA LYS A 5 -1.55 -43.54 26.18
C LYS A 5 -1.13 -42.21 25.58
N LEU A 6 -0.13 -41.57 26.20
CA LEU A 6 0.48 -40.33 25.75
C LEU A 6 1.94 -40.63 25.46
N ILE A 7 2.20 -41.41 24.40
CA ILE A 7 3.54 -41.62 23.86
C ILE A 7 3.43 -41.66 22.33
N LYS A 8 4.30 -40.90 21.67
CA LYS A 8 4.65 -40.90 20.23
C LYS A 8 3.88 -39.96 19.30
N ILE A 9 4.00 -38.64 19.51
CA ILE A 9 3.83 -37.66 18.40
C ILE A 9 5.11 -36.83 18.19
N SER A 10 5.93 -36.60 19.22
CA SER A 10 7.20 -35.85 19.10
C SER A 10 8.29 -36.56 18.27
N ALA A 11 8.24 -37.89 18.13
CA ALA A 11 9.22 -38.63 17.33
C ALA A 11 8.89 -38.68 15.83
N LEU A 12 7.64 -38.38 15.43
CA LEU A 12 7.23 -38.48 14.03
C LEU A 12 7.63 -37.23 13.22
N ILE A 13 7.73 -36.07 13.87
CA ILE A 13 8.10 -34.80 13.21
C ILE A 13 9.61 -34.74 12.94
N MET A 14 10.45 -35.37 13.77
CA MET A 14 11.89 -35.50 13.51
C MET A 14 12.24 -36.54 12.43
N SER A 15 11.34 -37.48 12.12
CA SER A 15 11.57 -38.50 11.09
C SER A 15 11.23 -38.03 9.67
N LEU A 16 10.35 -37.03 9.52
CA LEU A 16 9.98 -36.47 8.22
C LEU A 16 10.99 -35.45 7.65
N ILE A 17 12.09 -35.18 8.36
CA ILE A 17 13.19 -34.29 7.90
C ILE A 17 14.38 -35.12 7.37
N ALA A 18 14.41 -36.44 7.60
CA ALA A 18 15.53 -37.30 7.21
C ALA A 18 15.12 -38.26 6.07
N ASN A 19 14.88 -37.73 4.87
CA ASN A 19 15.00 -38.45 3.59
C ASN A 19 14.89 -37.46 2.42
N PHE A 20 15.83 -36.53 2.35
CA PHE A 20 16.33 -36.06 1.07
C PHE A 20 17.77 -36.52 0.97
N SER A 21 17.97 -37.53 0.13
CA SER A 21 19.28 -37.96 -0.34
C SER A 21 20.04 -36.72 -0.80
N ALA A 22 21.25 -36.55 -0.28
CA ALA A 22 22.17 -35.51 -0.67
C ALA A 22 22.43 -35.56 -2.19
N ILE A 23 21.79 -34.66 -2.94
CA ILE A 23 22.45 -34.05 -4.07
C ILE A 23 23.10 -32.81 -3.48
N ALA A 24 24.40 -32.91 -3.22
CA ALA A 24 25.24 -31.76 -2.94
C ALA A 24 25.35 -30.91 -4.22
N SER A 25 24.27 -30.21 -4.56
CA SER A 25 24.39 -28.94 -5.25
C SER A 25 24.69 -27.95 -4.15
N GLY A 26 25.91 -27.42 -4.12
CA GLY A 26 26.28 -26.33 -3.22
C GLY A 26 25.39 -25.13 -3.52
N HIS A 27 24.21 -25.08 -2.90
CA HIS A 27 23.40 -23.89 -2.81
C HIS A 27 24.17 -22.95 -1.88
N ASN A 28 25.08 -22.17 -2.47
CA ASN A 28 25.61 -20.98 -1.84
C ASN A 28 24.42 -20.07 -1.56
N THR A 29 23.84 -20.18 -0.37
CA THR A 29 22.78 -19.28 0.11
C THR A 29 23.27 -17.86 -0.08
N PHE A 30 22.41 -17.00 -0.63
CA PHE A 30 22.74 -15.60 -0.90
C PHE A 30 23.02 -14.84 0.41
N ARG A 31 24.27 -14.93 0.91
CA ARG A 31 24.75 -14.35 2.18
C ARG A 31 23.92 -14.79 3.41
N ASN A 32 24.44 -14.52 4.61
CA ASN A 32 23.69 -14.71 5.86
C ASN A 32 22.81 -13.48 6.14
N ILE A 33 21.81 -13.26 5.29
CA ILE A 33 20.86 -12.15 5.44
C ILE A 33 19.67 -12.65 6.27
N SER A 34 19.31 -11.87 7.27
CA SER A 34 18.34 -12.28 8.29
C SER A 34 16.93 -11.74 8.04
N SER A 35 16.77 -10.72 7.20
CA SER A 35 15.48 -10.08 6.91
C SER A 35 15.37 -9.53 5.49
N VAL A 36 14.13 -9.36 5.01
CA VAL A 36 13.87 -8.74 3.70
C VAL A 36 14.33 -7.28 3.65
N ASP A 37 14.21 -6.54 4.75
CA ASP A 37 14.65 -5.14 4.81
C ASP A 37 16.17 -5.03 4.63
N GLU A 38 16.94 -5.91 5.27
CA GLU A 38 18.38 -6.02 5.08
C GLU A 38 18.73 -6.37 3.62
N LEU A 39 17.99 -7.32 3.01
CA LEU A 39 18.17 -7.69 1.61
C LEU A 39 17.95 -6.50 0.66
N LEU A 40 16.86 -5.77 0.83
CA LEU A 40 16.46 -4.69 -0.07
C LEU A 40 17.29 -3.40 0.12
N ALA A 41 17.97 -3.27 1.25
CA ALA A 41 18.89 -2.17 1.55
C ALA A 41 20.29 -2.35 0.92
N LEU A 42 20.62 -3.54 0.42
CA LEU A 42 21.94 -3.79 -0.17
C LEU A 42 22.21 -2.89 -1.39
N PRO A 43 23.48 -2.45 -1.57
CA PRO A 43 23.86 -1.70 -2.75
C PRO A 43 23.73 -2.57 -4.00
N LYS A 44 23.44 -1.94 -5.15
CA LYS A 44 23.24 -2.64 -6.44
C LYS A 44 24.40 -3.58 -6.79
N SER A 45 25.63 -3.18 -6.50
CA SER A 45 26.84 -3.97 -6.72
C SER A 45 26.83 -5.31 -5.99
N GLU A 46 26.16 -5.40 -4.84
CA GLU A 46 26.07 -6.61 -4.03
C GLU A 46 24.76 -7.36 -4.30
N LEU A 47 23.66 -6.63 -4.40
CA LEU A 47 22.33 -7.19 -4.64
C LEU A 47 22.22 -7.90 -6.00
N CYS A 48 22.94 -7.40 -7.01
CA CYS A 48 22.90 -7.90 -8.37
C CYS A 48 24.11 -8.77 -8.74
N TYR A 49 25.03 -8.98 -7.79
CA TYR A 49 26.21 -9.81 -8.01
C TYR A 49 25.80 -11.26 -8.29
N ASN A 50 26.43 -11.89 -9.29
CA ASN A 50 26.15 -13.27 -9.72
C ASN A 50 24.65 -13.58 -9.98
N GLY A 51 23.88 -12.60 -10.46
CA GLY A 51 22.44 -12.77 -10.74
C GLY A 51 21.51 -12.51 -9.55
N GLY A 52 22.07 -12.16 -8.39
CA GLY A 52 21.32 -11.81 -7.18
C GLY A 52 20.70 -13.01 -6.45
N PRO A 53 19.87 -12.78 -5.41
CA PRO A 53 19.21 -13.85 -4.67
C PRO A 53 18.23 -14.62 -5.54
N THR A 54 18.19 -15.94 -5.37
CA THR A 54 17.19 -16.81 -6.02
C THR A 54 15.83 -16.66 -5.35
N SER A 55 14.79 -17.23 -5.97
CA SER A 55 13.46 -17.31 -5.34
C SER A 55 13.49 -18.09 -4.02
N ASP A 56 14.32 -19.12 -3.95
CA ASP A 56 14.44 -19.96 -2.76
C ASP A 56 15.18 -19.22 -1.64
N ASP A 57 16.21 -18.44 -1.97
CA ASP A 57 16.89 -17.56 -0.99
C ASP A 57 15.90 -16.56 -0.37
N ILE A 58 15.09 -15.88 -1.19
CA ILE A 58 14.09 -14.92 -0.72
C ILE A 58 13.03 -15.62 0.15
N MET A 59 12.60 -16.82 -0.26
CA MET A 59 11.62 -17.60 0.49
C MET A 59 12.16 -18.06 1.85
N LEU A 60 13.42 -18.47 1.91
CA LEU A 60 14.09 -18.83 3.18
C LEU A 60 14.18 -17.64 4.14
N ILE A 61 14.50 -16.44 3.63
CA ILE A 61 14.50 -15.21 4.44
C ILE A 61 13.10 -14.96 5.01
N LEU A 62 12.07 -14.98 4.16
CA LEU A 62 10.67 -14.78 4.57
C LEU A 62 10.21 -15.83 5.60
N LEU A 63 10.65 -17.09 5.45
CA LEU A 63 10.29 -18.16 6.38
C LEU A 63 10.89 -17.98 7.78
N ASN A 64 12.00 -17.25 7.89
CA ASN A 64 12.69 -16.98 9.16
C ASN A 64 12.20 -15.70 9.85
N GLU A 65 11.27 -14.96 9.25
CA GLU A 65 10.75 -13.72 9.83
C GLU A 65 9.81 -13.96 11.03
N THR A 66 9.73 -12.96 11.90
CA THR A 66 9.07 -13.04 13.21
C THR A 66 7.58 -13.38 13.13
N LEU A 67 6.90 -12.97 12.06
CA LEU A 67 5.46 -13.19 11.88
C LEU A 67 5.10 -14.50 11.21
N THR A 68 6.08 -15.17 10.59
CA THR A 68 5.82 -16.33 9.74
C THR A 68 5.27 -17.49 10.56
N LEU A 69 5.87 -17.79 11.71
CA LEU A 69 5.39 -18.87 12.59
C LEU A 69 3.94 -18.62 13.06
N PRO A 70 3.58 -17.46 13.64
CA PRO A 70 2.18 -17.14 13.96
C PRO A 70 1.22 -17.24 12.77
N MET A 71 1.63 -16.80 11.57
CA MET A 71 0.80 -16.87 10.36
C MET A 71 0.46 -18.32 10.00
N TYR A 72 1.46 -19.21 10.01
CA TYR A 72 1.25 -20.64 9.73
C TYR A 72 0.43 -21.34 10.81
N GLN A 73 0.56 -20.94 12.08
CA GLN A 73 -0.26 -21.49 13.16
C GLN A 73 -1.74 -21.11 13.02
N ASN A 74 -2.04 -19.93 12.47
CA ASN A 74 -3.40 -19.45 12.28
C ASN A 74 -4.07 -20.03 11.02
N ASP A 75 -3.43 -19.88 9.86
CA ASP A 75 -3.93 -20.41 8.59
C ASP A 75 -2.74 -20.73 7.66
N PRO A 76 -2.35 -22.02 7.54
CA PRO A 76 -1.24 -22.43 6.69
C PRO A 76 -1.43 -22.11 5.21
N ALA A 77 -2.67 -22.09 4.70
CA ALA A 77 -2.94 -21.83 3.29
C ALA A 77 -2.74 -20.35 2.96
N ILE A 78 -3.28 -19.47 3.82
CA ILE A 78 -3.08 -18.02 3.68
C ILE A 78 -1.61 -17.66 3.88
N ALA A 79 -0.92 -18.27 4.86
CA ALA A 79 0.51 -18.03 5.09
C ALA A 79 1.35 -18.36 3.86
N ARG A 80 1.15 -19.54 3.25
CA ARG A 80 1.84 -19.91 2.00
C ARG A 80 1.55 -18.95 0.87
N MET A 81 0.28 -18.56 0.69
CA MET A 81 -0.11 -17.60 -0.34
C MET A 81 0.58 -16.25 -0.16
N MET A 82 0.63 -15.75 1.08
CA MET A 82 1.25 -14.46 1.40
C MET A 82 2.75 -14.47 1.16
N ILE A 83 3.46 -15.50 1.63
CA ILE A 83 4.91 -15.65 1.43
C ILE A 83 5.25 -15.77 -0.04
N ASN A 84 4.49 -16.58 -0.80
CA ASN A 84 4.69 -16.68 -2.25
C ASN A 84 4.51 -15.33 -2.95
N LYS A 85 3.48 -14.57 -2.55
CA LYS A 85 3.23 -13.23 -3.10
C LYS A 85 4.35 -12.25 -2.75
N GLN A 86 4.82 -12.23 -1.51
CA GLN A 86 5.96 -11.40 -1.09
C GLN A 86 7.22 -11.78 -1.88
N SER A 87 7.54 -13.07 -1.99
CA SER A 87 8.71 -13.56 -2.74
C SER A 87 8.70 -13.10 -4.20
N ILE A 88 7.55 -13.21 -4.89
CA ILE A 88 7.40 -12.75 -6.28
C ILE A 88 7.63 -11.24 -6.40
N SER A 89 7.00 -10.45 -5.53
CA SER A 89 7.13 -8.99 -5.53
C SER A 89 8.56 -8.55 -5.24
N ILE A 90 9.21 -9.14 -4.23
CA ILE A 90 10.61 -8.85 -3.87
C ILE A 90 11.55 -9.19 -5.03
N LYS A 91 11.42 -10.37 -5.63
CA LYS A 91 12.24 -10.77 -6.79
C LYS A 91 12.07 -9.83 -7.97
N THR A 92 10.83 -9.39 -8.22
CA THR A 92 10.52 -8.42 -9.28
C THR A 92 11.22 -7.09 -9.01
N ARG A 93 11.13 -6.59 -7.78
CA ARG A 93 11.77 -5.35 -7.37
C ARG A 93 13.29 -5.40 -7.48
N ILE A 94 13.90 -6.52 -7.09
CA ILE A 94 15.35 -6.73 -7.21
C ILE A 94 15.75 -6.69 -8.68
N ARG A 95 15.00 -7.38 -9.57
CA ARG A 95 15.24 -7.33 -11.01
C ARG A 95 15.17 -5.91 -11.55
N GLU A 96 14.19 -5.11 -11.15
CA GLU A 96 14.09 -3.69 -11.53
C GLU A 96 15.32 -2.88 -11.08
N LYS A 97 15.73 -3.02 -9.81
CA LYS A 97 16.95 -2.37 -9.27
C LYS A 97 18.19 -2.78 -10.08
N CYS A 98 18.28 -4.03 -10.49
CA CYS A 98 19.39 -4.57 -11.27
C CYS A 98 19.40 -4.08 -12.73
N SER A 99 18.23 -3.91 -13.35
CA SER A 99 18.09 -3.56 -14.77
C SER A 99 18.32 -2.08 -15.12
N LEU A 100 18.55 -1.18 -14.16
CA LEU A 100 18.50 0.27 -14.43
C LEU A 100 19.35 0.74 -15.63
N THR A 101 18.66 1.19 -16.69
CA THR A 101 18.93 2.47 -17.34
C THR A 101 18.28 3.58 -16.52
N PRO A 102 19.02 4.61 -16.07
CA PRO A 102 18.43 5.75 -15.40
C PRO A 102 17.78 6.63 -16.45
N ASN A 103 16.46 6.59 -16.59
CA ASN A 103 15.78 7.51 -17.50
C ASN A 103 14.53 8.07 -16.86
N THR A 104 14.73 9.18 -16.17
CA THR A 104 13.81 10.32 -16.19
C THR A 104 14.58 11.50 -15.62
N PHE A 105 14.96 12.43 -16.49
CA PHE A 105 15.43 13.75 -16.05
C PHE A 105 14.23 14.46 -15.42
N THR A 106 14.04 14.28 -14.11
CA THR A 106 13.04 15.00 -13.34
C THR A 106 13.61 16.35 -12.91
N ARG A 107 12.76 17.39 -12.84
CA ARG A 107 13.20 18.69 -12.33
C ARG A 107 13.58 18.51 -10.87
N LYS A 108 14.77 18.99 -10.49
CA LYS A 108 15.18 18.99 -9.08
C LYS A 108 14.33 19.98 -8.30
N LEU A 109 13.46 19.48 -7.42
CA LEU A 109 12.68 20.34 -6.51
C LEU A 109 13.59 20.96 -5.46
N THR A 110 13.35 22.23 -5.14
CA THR A 110 13.98 22.92 -4.01
C THR A 110 12.97 23.27 -2.94
N LYS A 111 13.44 23.58 -1.73
CA LYS A 111 12.60 23.98 -0.61
C LYS A 111 11.81 25.24 -0.92
N GLU A 112 12.42 26.18 -1.64
CA GLU A 112 11.79 27.44 -2.04
C GLU A 112 10.61 27.20 -2.98
N MET A 113 10.74 26.23 -3.89
CA MET A 113 9.64 25.83 -4.78
C MET A 113 8.47 25.27 -3.98
N LEU A 114 8.74 24.44 -2.97
CA LEU A 114 7.67 23.90 -2.13
C LEU A 114 7.01 24.97 -1.24
N HIS A 115 7.69 26.11 -1.00
CA HIS A 115 7.14 27.22 -0.23
C HIS A 115 6.36 28.22 -1.08
N ASN A 116 6.72 28.40 -2.36
CA ASN A 116 6.03 29.30 -3.27
C ASN A 116 5.10 28.54 -4.23
N GLU A 117 3.90 28.26 -3.74
CA GLU A 117 2.90 27.50 -4.50
C GLU A 117 2.54 28.16 -5.83
N SER A 118 2.49 29.49 -5.90
CA SER A 118 2.12 30.19 -7.15
C SER A 118 3.17 30.03 -8.24
N GLU A 119 4.45 30.14 -7.89
CA GLU A 119 5.52 30.04 -8.87
C GLU A 119 5.72 28.59 -9.31
N THR A 120 5.62 27.66 -8.37
CA THR A 120 5.71 26.22 -8.65
C THR A 120 4.60 25.75 -9.57
N CYS A 121 3.36 26.20 -9.38
CA CYS A 121 2.28 25.85 -10.29
C CYS A 121 2.45 26.40 -11.71
N LYS A 122 3.12 27.55 -11.91
CA LYS A 122 3.43 28.05 -13.27
C LYS A 122 4.38 27.12 -14.02
N GLN A 123 5.28 26.47 -13.28
CA GLN A 123 6.26 25.54 -13.82
C GLN A 123 5.74 24.10 -13.86
N GLY A 124 4.48 23.85 -13.51
CA GLY A 124 3.89 22.53 -13.40
C GLY A 124 3.90 21.99 -11.97
N ALA A 125 2.79 21.33 -11.61
CA ALA A 125 2.63 20.66 -10.33
C ALA A 125 3.74 19.60 -10.14
N PRO A 126 4.42 19.57 -8.98
CA PRO A 126 5.43 18.57 -8.69
C PRO A 126 4.89 17.15 -8.82
N THR A 127 5.59 16.30 -9.57
CA THR A 127 5.20 14.90 -9.76
C THR A 127 5.57 14.03 -8.56
N GLU A 128 4.95 12.86 -8.45
CA GLU A 128 5.28 11.88 -7.41
C GLU A 128 6.78 11.53 -7.40
N ASP A 129 7.40 11.32 -8.57
CA ASP A 129 8.82 10.96 -8.65
C ASP A 129 9.75 12.13 -8.28
N GLU A 130 9.40 13.36 -8.65
CA GLU A 130 10.11 14.56 -8.22
C GLU A 130 10.09 14.70 -6.68
N ILE A 131 8.94 14.44 -6.06
CA ILE A 131 8.79 14.50 -4.61
C ILE A 131 9.56 13.35 -3.93
N LYS A 132 9.55 12.13 -4.50
CA LYS A 132 10.35 11.01 -3.98
C LYS A 132 11.84 11.33 -3.96
N VAL A 133 12.37 11.91 -5.05
CA VAL A 133 13.78 12.33 -5.14
C VAL A 133 14.06 13.40 -4.09
N TYR A 134 13.21 14.41 -3.98
CA TYR A 134 13.34 15.45 -2.97
C TYR A 134 13.40 14.88 -1.55
N ILE A 135 12.47 13.99 -1.17
CA ILE A 135 12.44 13.37 0.17
C ILE A 135 13.71 12.55 0.44
N LYS A 136 14.23 11.83 -0.56
CA LYS A 136 15.43 10.99 -0.42
C LYS A 136 16.72 11.80 -0.30
N GLU A 137 16.83 12.91 -1.02
CA GLU A 137 18.04 13.75 -1.07
C GLU A 137 18.02 14.91 -0.06
N SER A 138 16.84 15.26 0.46
CA SER A 138 16.67 16.40 1.36
C SER A 138 17.41 16.20 2.67
N LYS A 139 18.11 17.25 3.10
CA LYS A 139 18.69 17.37 4.45
C LYS A 139 17.77 18.13 5.41
N ASP A 140 16.51 18.36 5.04
CA ASP A 140 15.56 19.09 5.86
C ASP A 140 15.21 18.25 7.10
N THR A 141 15.61 18.75 8.28
CA THR A 141 15.32 18.12 9.58
C THR A 141 13.83 17.98 9.87
N ASN A 142 12.97 18.72 9.17
CA ASN A 142 11.52 18.58 9.27
C ASN A 142 10.99 17.34 8.52
N ILE A 143 11.77 16.77 7.62
CA ILE A 143 11.45 15.56 6.84
C ILE A 143 12.30 14.40 7.36
N ASP A 144 12.24 14.16 8.67
CA ASP A 144 12.88 13.00 9.29
C ASP A 144 11.93 11.80 9.22
N ILE A 145 12.06 11.02 8.15
CA ILE A 145 11.26 9.81 7.89
C ILE A 145 11.44 8.79 9.02
N ASP A 146 12.66 8.63 9.53
CA ASP A 146 12.96 7.61 10.53
C ASP A 146 12.40 8.01 11.90
N LYS A 147 12.35 9.30 12.22
CA LYS A 147 11.61 9.82 13.39
C LYS A 147 10.11 9.63 13.25
N GLN A 148 9.54 9.86 12.07
CA GLN A 148 8.10 9.62 11.82
C GLN A 148 7.75 8.14 11.95
N LEU A 149 8.55 7.23 11.38
CA LEU A 149 8.36 5.79 11.51
C LEU A 149 8.50 5.31 12.96
N ARG A 150 9.43 5.88 13.74
CA ARG A 150 9.58 5.58 15.16
C ARG A 150 8.41 6.04 16.01
N ALA A 151 7.71 7.10 15.60
CA ALA A 151 6.50 7.57 16.28
C ALA A 151 5.30 6.64 16.09
N ILE A 152 5.33 5.75 15.09
CA ILE A 152 4.28 4.75 14.87
C ILE A 152 4.44 3.61 15.89
N PRO A 153 3.38 3.24 16.62
CA PRO A 153 3.40 2.09 17.54
C PRO A 153 3.88 0.83 16.85
N TYR A 154 4.61 -0.01 17.60
CA TYR A 154 5.30 -1.17 17.04
C TYR A 154 4.37 -2.13 16.28
N GLU A 155 3.18 -2.40 16.82
CA GLU A 155 2.21 -3.31 16.24
C GLU A 155 1.69 -2.80 14.88
N HIS A 156 1.51 -1.49 14.76
CA HIS A 156 1.09 -0.86 13.51
C HIS A 156 2.22 -0.86 12.49
N ARG A 157 3.45 -0.60 12.95
CA ARG A 157 4.66 -0.63 12.12
C ARG A 157 4.86 -2.01 11.50
N LEU A 158 4.68 -3.05 12.29
CA LEU A 158 4.81 -4.43 11.89
C LEU A 158 3.79 -4.80 10.79
N MET A 159 2.55 -4.36 10.92
CA MET A 159 1.53 -4.53 9.86
C MET A 159 1.89 -3.78 8.58
N MET A 160 2.42 -2.56 8.69
CA MET A 160 2.86 -1.78 7.53
C MET A 160 4.06 -2.41 6.83
N GLU A 161 4.99 -2.99 7.58
CA GLU A 161 6.15 -3.70 7.05
C GLU A 161 5.73 -4.91 6.20
N GLU A 162 4.82 -5.74 6.70
CA GLU A 162 4.24 -6.84 5.93
C GLU A 162 3.50 -6.37 4.68
N GLY A 163 2.80 -5.24 4.79
CA GLY A 163 2.17 -4.56 3.65
C GLY A 163 3.19 -4.07 2.61
N ALA A 164 4.35 -3.58 3.05
CA ALA A 164 5.43 -3.13 2.18
C ALA A 164 6.06 -4.30 1.41
N LYS A 165 6.31 -5.42 2.09
CA LYS A 165 6.85 -6.66 1.50
C LYS A 165 5.95 -7.22 0.40
N LEU A 166 4.63 -7.06 0.51
CA LEU A 166 3.69 -7.46 -0.56
C LEU A 166 3.90 -6.67 -1.86
N LYS A 167 4.50 -5.48 -1.78
CA LYS A 167 4.93 -4.67 -2.92
C LYS A 167 6.43 -4.81 -3.24
N GLY A 168 7.16 -5.65 -2.51
CA GLY A 168 8.61 -5.77 -2.64
C GLY A 168 9.37 -4.56 -2.14
N LEU A 169 8.77 -3.76 -1.26
CA LEU A 169 9.36 -2.53 -0.71
C LEU A 169 9.73 -2.74 0.76
N THR A 170 10.74 -2.00 1.20
CA THR A 170 10.95 -1.76 2.64
C THR A 170 9.86 -0.87 3.20
N LEU A 171 9.64 -0.90 4.52
CA LEU A 171 8.70 0.00 5.19
C LEU A 171 9.01 1.48 4.87
N ARG A 172 10.29 1.84 4.87
CA ARG A 172 10.75 3.19 4.57
C ARG A 172 10.42 3.61 3.13
N GLU A 173 10.68 2.73 2.16
CA GLU A 173 10.33 2.99 0.76
C GLU A 173 8.82 3.17 0.59
N MET A 174 8.01 2.27 1.17
CA MET A 174 6.55 2.37 1.10
C MET A 174 6.03 3.68 1.73
N PHE A 175 6.60 4.11 2.85
CA PHE A 175 6.23 5.37 3.50
C PHE A 175 6.53 6.57 2.60
N ILE A 176 7.71 6.59 1.97
CA ILE A 176 8.09 7.66 1.04
C ILE A 176 7.16 7.68 -0.18
N GLU A 177 6.80 6.52 -0.74
CA GLU A 177 5.83 6.44 -1.85
C GLU A 177 4.47 7.02 -1.45
N ASP A 178 3.94 6.65 -0.28
CA ASP A 178 2.64 7.14 0.17
C ASP A 178 2.62 8.66 0.39
N VAL A 179 3.66 9.19 1.04
CA VAL A 179 3.84 10.64 1.25
C VAL A 179 3.96 11.35 -0.09
N ALA A 180 4.83 10.87 -0.99
CA ALA A 180 5.06 11.51 -2.28
C ALA A 180 3.80 11.53 -3.15
N ARG A 181 3.06 10.42 -3.19
CA ARG A 181 1.79 10.31 -3.91
C ARG A 181 0.75 11.27 -3.37
N LYS A 182 0.55 11.32 -2.05
CA LYS A 182 -0.40 12.25 -1.41
C LYS A 182 -0.01 13.70 -1.65
N ALA A 183 1.29 14.01 -1.60
CA ALA A 183 1.80 15.34 -1.87
C ALA A 183 1.58 15.75 -3.34
N SER A 184 1.89 14.88 -4.30
CA SER A 184 1.63 15.10 -5.75
C SER A 184 0.16 15.42 -5.99
N GLN A 185 -0.75 14.58 -5.46
CA GLN A 185 -2.18 14.80 -5.56
C GLN A 185 -2.65 16.11 -4.92
N GLY A 186 -2.01 16.53 -3.82
CA GLY A 186 -2.26 17.82 -3.20
C GLY A 186 -1.86 18.99 -4.09
N TRP A 187 -0.69 18.90 -4.71
CA TRP A 187 -0.16 19.90 -5.64
C TRP A 187 -0.99 19.99 -6.93
N GLU A 188 -1.36 18.86 -7.52
CA GLU A 188 -2.25 18.81 -8.69
C GLU A 188 -3.54 19.57 -8.43
N LYS A 189 -4.17 19.33 -7.28
CA LYS A 189 -5.40 20.03 -6.86
C LYS A 189 -5.17 21.51 -6.64
N ALA A 190 -4.09 21.89 -5.94
CA ALA A 190 -3.77 23.28 -5.64
C ALA A 190 -3.53 24.10 -6.93
N CYS A 191 -2.77 23.54 -7.88
CA CYS A 191 -2.48 24.18 -9.15
C CYS A 191 -3.71 24.27 -10.06
N ALA A 192 -4.57 23.25 -10.08
CA ALA A 192 -5.84 23.29 -10.81
C ALA A 192 -6.77 24.40 -10.30
N ASN A 193 -6.91 24.54 -8.97
CA ASN A 193 -7.77 25.55 -8.35
C ASN A 193 -7.34 26.99 -8.65
N LYS A 194 -6.02 27.26 -8.78
CA LYS A 194 -5.50 28.59 -9.13
C LYS A 194 -5.75 28.98 -10.58
N SER A 195 -5.67 28.03 -11.52
CA SER A 195 -6.05 28.26 -12.93
C SER A 195 -7.50 28.75 -13.05
N HIS A 196 -8.42 28.17 -12.26
CA HIS A 196 -9.80 28.61 -12.20
C HIS A 196 -9.97 30.00 -11.53
N SER A 197 -9.18 30.32 -10.52
CA SER A 197 -9.26 31.62 -9.83
C SER A 197 -8.73 32.78 -10.69
N GLN A 198 -7.65 32.56 -11.46
CA GLN A 198 -7.11 33.61 -12.36
C GLN A 198 -8.05 33.91 -13.54
N ASN A 199 -8.77 32.89 -14.03
CA ASN A 199 -9.79 33.05 -15.07
C ASN A 199 -11.05 33.79 -14.58
N LYS A 200 -11.37 33.75 -13.28
CA LYS A 200 -12.47 34.52 -12.69
C LYS A 200 -12.19 36.03 -12.61
N THR A 201 -10.93 36.42 -12.45
CA THR A 201 -10.52 37.84 -12.41
C THR A 201 -10.46 38.53 -13.77
N LYS A 202 -10.45 37.77 -14.89
CA LYS A 202 -10.46 38.33 -16.26
C LYS A 202 -11.84 38.39 -16.93
N LYS A 203 -12.91 37.92 -16.28
CA LYS A 203 -14.30 38.07 -16.76
C LYS A 203 -15.10 39.03 -15.85
N ARG A 204 -14.79 40.32 -15.95
CA ARG A 204 -15.72 41.40 -15.56
C ARG A 204 -15.84 42.41 -16.69
N THR A 205 -16.45 41.97 -17.78
CA THR A 205 -17.23 42.84 -18.66
C THR A 205 -18.28 42.00 -19.38
N ASN A 206 -19.52 42.29 -19.03
CA ASN A 206 -20.79 42.02 -19.72
C ASN A 206 -21.22 40.57 -19.98
N GLY A 207 -22.48 40.30 -19.59
CA GLY A 207 -23.26 39.19 -20.11
C GLY A 207 -23.74 38.23 -19.02
N SER A 208 -24.97 38.45 -18.56
CA SER A 208 -25.78 37.46 -17.85
C SER A 208 -25.84 36.16 -18.66
N TYR A 209 -25.27 35.10 -18.11
CA TYR A 209 -25.72 33.74 -18.37
C TYR A 209 -25.60 32.96 -17.06
N GLU A 210 -26.72 32.42 -16.59
CA GLU A 210 -26.74 31.36 -15.58
C GLU A 210 -25.81 30.24 -16.06
N LEU A 211 -24.73 30.02 -15.33
CA LEU A 211 -23.86 28.87 -15.51
C LEU A 211 -23.97 28.01 -14.25
N THR A 212 -24.79 26.98 -14.37
CA THR A 212 -24.86 25.83 -13.47
C THR A 212 -23.44 25.36 -13.15
N THR A 213 -23.10 25.39 -11.87
CA THR A 213 -21.80 24.96 -11.36
C THR A 213 -21.64 23.46 -11.66
N PRO A 214 -20.56 22.98 -12.29
CA PRO A 214 -20.30 21.55 -12.35
C PRO A 214 -20.04 21.09 -10.92
N VAL A 215 -20.92 20.24 -10.38
CA VAL A 215 -20.68 19.53 -9.13
C VAL A 215 -19.35 18.80 -9.30
N ASN A 216 -18.41 19.02 -8.38
CA ASN A 216 -17.14 18.30 -8.36
C ASN A 216 -17.46 16.82 -8.07
N ILE A 217 -17.52 15.99 -9.13
CA ILE A 217 -18.00 14.60 -9.08
C ILE A 217 -17.08 13.74 -8.20
N GLU A 218 -15.77 14.04 -8.14
CA GLU A 218 -14.86 13.34 -7.21
C GLU A 218 -15.13 13.69 -5.74
N GLU A 219 -15.45 14.95 -5.46
CA GLU A 219 -15.83 15.38 -4.11
C GLU A 219 -17.16 14.75 -3.68
N GLU A 220 -18.12 14.64 -4.59
CA GLU A 220 -19.39 13.96 -4.34
C GLU A 220 -19.17 12.48 -4.01
N TYR A 221 -18.29 11.80 -4.74
CA TYR A 221 -17.93 10.42 -4.45
C TYR A 221 -17.29 10.28 -3.07
N ARG A 222 -16.34 11.16 -2.72
CA ARG A 222 -15.65 11.16 -1.43
C ARG A 222 -16.63 11.35 -0.26
N ILE A 223 -17.55 12.31 -0.37
CA ILE A 223 -18.61 12.55 0.62
C ILE A 223 -19.50 11.30 0.75
N THR A 224 -19.85 10.68 -0.38
CA THR A 224 -20.70 9.49 -0.41
C THR A 224 -20.00 8.27 0.22
N ASP A 225 -18.72 8.03 -0.07
CA ASP A 225 -17.95 6.92 0.50
C ASP A 225 -17.73 7.10 2.02
N THR A 226 -17.49 8.33 2.46
CA THR A 226 -17.43 8.66 3.90
C THR A 226 -18.75 8.32 4.59
N LYS A 227 -19.88 8.73 3.99
CA LYS A 227 -21.22 8.45 4.51
C LYS A 227 -21.55 6.96 4.56
N LEU A 228 -21.04 6.16 3.62
CA LEU A 228 -21.17 4.70 3.68
C LEU A 228 -20.46 4.14 4.90
N ASN A 229 -19.23 4.57 5.17
CA ASN A 229 -18.46 4.12 6.33
C ASN A 229 -19.15 4.49 7.65
N ASP A 230 -19.71 5.70 7.75
CA ASP A 230 -20.46 6.13 8.92
C ASP A 230 -21.75 5.33 9.10
N THR A 231 -22.49 5.09 8.01
CA THR A 231 -23.69 4.25 8.01
C THR A 231 -23.36 2.83 8.45
N TRP A 232 -22.25 2.27 7.97
CA TRP A 232 -21.79 0.94 8.38
C TRP A 232 -21.45 0.90 9.87
N LYS A 233 -20.70 1.88 10.39
CA LYS A 233 -20.32 1.97 11.81
C LYS A 233 -21.52 2.13 12.74
N ALA A 234 -22.59 2.79 12.28
CA ALA A 234 -23.81 2.98 13.05
C ALA A 234 -24.64 1.69 13.22
N LEU A 235 -24.41 0.65 12.41
CA LEU A 235 -25.14 -0.61 12.51
C LEU A 235 -24.75 -1.39 13.79
N PRO A 236 -25.72 -2.06 14.44
CA PRO A 236 -25.45 -2.98 15.55
C PRO A 236 -24.43 -4.06 15.17
N SER A 237 -23.65 -4.51 16.14
CA SER A 237 -22.57 -5.51 15.94
C SER A 237 -23.06 -6.78 15.25
N GLU A 238 -24.19 -7.33 15.70
CA GLU A 238 -24.75 -8.57 15.13
C GLU A 238 -25.27 -8.36 13.70
N THR A 239 -25.90 -7.22 13.42
CA THR A 239 -26.32 -6.83 12.07
C THR A 239 -25.13 -6.66 11.14
N ARG A 240 -24.03 -6.06 11.60
CA ARG A 240 -22.79 -5.97 10.82
C ARG A 240 -22.22 -7.34 10.49
N LYS A 241 -22.16 -8.26 11.47
CA LYS A 241 -21.67 -9.63 11.24
C LYS A 241 -22.50 -10.35 10.17
N ALA A 242 -23.83 -10.25 10.23
CA ALA A 242 -24.73 -10.85 9.25
C ALA A 242 -24.56 -10.24 7.84
N LEU A 243 -24.29 -8.93 7.75
CA LEU A 243 -24.15 -8.22 6.47
C LEU A 243 -22.74 -8.31 5.86
N LEU A 244 -21.74 -8.81 6.58
CA LEU A 244 -20.35 -8.90 6.10
C LEU A 244 -20.20 -9.64 4.77
N PRO A 245 -20.84 -10.82 4.53
CA PRO A 245 -20.74 -11.49 3.24
C PRO A 245 -21.30 -10.65 2.09
N SER A 246 -22.47 -10.04 2.27
CA SER A 246 -23.08 -9.14 1.29
C SER A 246 -22.23 -7.90 1.03
N GLN A 247 -21.60 -7.34 2.08
CA GLN A 247 -20.72 -6.19 1.96
C GLN A 247 -19.46 -6.50 1.16
N ARG A 248 -18.85 -7.67 1.38
CA ARG A 248 -17.69 -8.14 0.62
C ARG A 248 -18.02 -8.34 -0.85
N GLU A 249 -19.20 -8.89 -1.13
CA GLU A 249 -19.64 -9.09 -2.51
C GLU A 249 -19.92 -7.76 -3.23
N TRP A 250 -20.57 -6.81 -2.55
CA TRP A 250 -20.76 -5.46 -3.09
C TRP A 250 -19.42 -4.76 -3.40
N ILE A 251 -18.39 -4.92 -2.55
CA ILE A 251 -17.05 -4.37 -2.81
C ILE A 251 -16.46 -4.93 -4.11
N LYS A 252 -16.61 -6.24 -4.37
CA LYS A 252 -16.15 -6.84 -5.62
C LYS A 252 -16.89 -6.29 -6.83
N GLN A 253 -18.20 -6.05 -6.70
CA GLN A 253 -19.01 -5.49 -7.80
C GLN A 253 -18.61 -4.07 -8.20
N LYS A 254 -17.86 -3.33 -7.37
CA LYS A 254 -17.31 -2.01 -7.75
C LYS A 254 -16.43 -2.07 -9.01
N THR A 255 -15.85 -3.24 -9.34
CA THR A 255 -15.04 -3.39 -10.56
C THR A 255 -15.86 -3.23 -11.85
N ILE A 256 -17.18 -3.45 -11.80
CA ILE A 256 -18.10 -3.24 -12.93
C ILE A 256 -18.09 -1.78 -13.39
N CYS A 257 -17.83 -0.84 -12.48
CA CYS A 257 -17.81 0.58 -12.81
C CYS A 257 -16.56 1.02 -13.55
N ASP A 258 -15.51 0.19 -13.70
CA ASP A 258 -14.26 0.52 -14.39
C ASP A 258 -13.73 1.94 -14.07
N GLN A 259 -13.68 2.28 -12.78
CA GLN A 259 -13.26 3.58 -12.24
C GLN A 259 -14.14 4.80 -12.62
N ASN A 260 -15.29 4.61 -13.26
CA ASN A 260 -16.26 5.66 -13.50
C ASN A 260 -16.85 6.20 -12.18
N ILE A 261 -16.53 7.46 -11.86
CA ILE A 261 -16.87 8.10 -10.59
C ILE A 261 -18.39 8.23 -10.38
N GLN A 262 -19.16 8.49 -11.43
CA GLN A 262 -20.62 8.57 -11.34
C GLN A 262 -21.23 7.21 -10.99
N CYS A 263 -20.80 6.16 -11.70
CA CYS A 263 -21.21 4.78 -11.42
C CYS A 263 -20.88 4.36 -9.98
N LEU A 264 -19.65 4.67 -9.52
CA LEU A 264 -19.21 4.38 -8.16
C LEU A 264 -20.05 5.14 -7.13
N THR A 265 -20.36 6.40 -7.39
CA THR A 265 -21.21 7.25 -6.54
C THR A 265 -22.62 6.66 -6.43
N ASP A 266 -23.23 6.29 -7.55
CA ASP A 266 -24.60 5.76 -7.57
C ASP A 266 -24.70 4.39 -6.90
N MET A 267 -23.74 3.50 -7.14
CA MET A 267 -23.63 2.22 -6.43
C MET A 267 -23.46 2.41 -4.93
N THR A 268 -22.69 3.42 -4.51
CA THR A 268 -22.45 3.73 -3.10
C THR A 268 -23.69 4.32 -2.43
N LYS A 269 -24.40 5.24 -3.10
CA LYS A 269 -25.70 5.77 -2.65
C LYS A 269 -26.73 4.67 -2.49
N LYS A 270 -26.83 3.76 -3.47
CA LYS A 270 -27.74 2.60 -3.41
C LYS A 270 -27.41 1.73 -2.18
N ARG A 271 -26.13 1.45 -1.95
CA ARG A 271 -25.70 0.65 -0.81
C ARG A 271 -26.02 1.31 0.53
N ILE A 272 -25.81 2.62 0.65
CA ILE A 272 -26.19 3.38 1.86
C ILE A 272 -27.68 3.21 2.16
N ASN A 273 -28.55 3.30 1.14
CA ASN A 273 -29.98 3.13 1.32
C ASN A 273 -30.34 1.71 1.77
N GLU A 274 -29.73 0.68 1.19
CA GLU A 274 -29.91 -0.71 1.63
C GLU A 274 -29.53 -0.91 3.10
N LEU A 275 -28.37 -0.37 3.52
CA LEU A 275 -27.90 -0.47 4.90
C LEU A 275 -28.82 0.29 5.87
N LYS A 276 -29.33 1.46 5.48
CA LYS A 276 -30.29 2.23 6.28
C LYS A 276 -31.62 1.50 6.46
N VAL A 277 -32.14 0.84 5.44
CA VAL A 277 -33.34 0.01 5.55
C VAL A 277 -33.10 -1.13 6.54
N LYS A 278 -31.95 -1.81 6.46
CA LYS A 278 -31.59 -2.87 7.40
C LYS A 278 -31.41 -2.39 8.83
N ASN A 279 -30.93 -1.15 9.02
CA ASN A 279 -30.84 -0.55 10.35
C ASN A 279 -32.22 -0.35 10.98
N LYS A 280 -33.17 0.18 10.21
CA LYS A 280 -34.55 0.42 10.66
C LYS A 280 -35.37 -0.85 10.90
N SER A 281 -34.96 -1.99 10.33
CA SER A 281 -35.59 -3.29 10.57
C SER A 281 -34.96 -4.06 11.75
N ALA A 282 -33.90 -3.52 12.35
CA ALA A 282 -33.20 -4.10 13.49
C ALA A 282 -33.45 -3.33 14.80
N GLU A 283 -34.10 -2.17 14.72
CA GLU A 283 -34.76 -1.47 15.84
C GLU A 283 -36.18 -2.03 16.03
#